data_AF-A0A4Q2XGL3-F1
#
_entry.id   AF-A0A4Q2XGL3-F1
#
_cell.length_a   1.000
_cell.length_b   1.000
_cell.length_c   1.000
_cell.angle_alpha   90.00
_cell.angle_beta   90.00
_cell.angle_gamma   90.00
#
_symmetry.space_group_name_H-M   'P 1'
#
loop_
_entity.id
_entity.type
_entity.pdbx_description
1 polymer ?
#
loop_
_entity_poly.entity_id
_entity_poly.type
_entity_poly.pdbx_seq_one_letter_code
_entity_poly.pdbx_strand_id
1 'polypeptide(L)'
;MSPSPMPIFEKAREHAVIRSAGDTLGWDQETYLPPAAAAHRANQLSWLASRAHELAVSDGWKNDLEAAEDADTGSDAKATANLRE
;
A
#
# COMPACT_ATOMS: atom_id res chain seq x y z
N MET A 1 15.02 -12.58 -19.17
CA MET A 1 14.85 -12.90 -17.73
C MET A 1 14.12 -11.73 -17.12
N SER A 2 12.89 -11.92 -16.64
CA SER A 2 12.25 -10.87 -15.83
C SER A 2 13.10 -10.65 -14.58
N PRO A 3 13.40 -9.40 -14.20
CA PRO A 3 14.12 -9.15 -12.96
C PRO A 3 13.32 -9.76 -11.79
N SER A 4 14.03 -10.35 -10.83
CA SER A 4 13.41 -10.81 -9.59
C SER A 4 12.67 -9.61 -8.97
N PRO A 5 11.41 -9.77 -8.51
CA PRO A 5 10.66 -8.63 -7.99
C PRO A 5 11.42 -8.02 -6.81
N MET A 6 11.72 -6.73 -6.90
CA MET A 6 12.38 -6.01 -5.81
C MET A 6 11.46 -6.02 -4.58
N PRO A 7 11.97 -6.29 -3.36
CA PRO A 7 11.18 -6.37 -2.14
C PRO A 7 10.24 -5.18 -1.90
N ILE A 8 10.66 -3.96 -2.26
CA ILE A 8 9.84 -2.75 -2.16
C ILE A 8 8.56 -2.82 -3.01
N PHE A 9 8.61 -3.44 -4.19
CA PHE A 9 7.43 -3.58 -5.05
C PHE A 9 6.42 -4.59 -4.51
N GLU A 10 6.86 -5.57 -3.71
CA GLU A 10 5.93 -6.47 -3.01
C GLU A 10 5.21 -5.74 -1.89
N LYS A 11 5.94 -4.95 -1.08
CA LYS A 11 5.34 -4.10 -0.04
C LYS A 11 4.39 -3.06 -0.61
N ALA A 12 4.75 -2.43 -1.73
CA ALA A 12 3.87 -1.47 -2.40
C ALA A 12 2.57 -2.12 -2.90
N ARG A 13 2.63 -3.37 -3.40
CA ARG A 13 1.43 -4.13 -3.77
C ARG A 13 0.57 -4.47 -2.55
N GLU A 14 1.17 -4.90 -1.45
CA GLU A 14 0.46 -5.16 -0.20
C GLU A 14 -0.24 -3.89 0.30
N HIS A 15 0.47 -2.76 0.34
CA HIS A 15 -0.09 -1.46 0.71
C HIS A 15 -1.30 -1.08 -0.18
N ALA A 16 -1.19 -1.30 -1.50
CA ALA A 16 -2.28 -1.03 -2.44
C ALA A 16 -3.51 -1.92 -2.19
N VAL A 17 -3.31 -3.19 -1.82
CA VAL A 17 -4.42 -4.10 -1.45
C VAL A 17 -5.11 -3.61 -0.19
N ILE A 18 -4.36 -3.21 0.85
CA ILE A 18 -4.94 -2.70 2.10
C ILE A 18 -5.76 -1.43 1.83
N ARG A 19 -5.21 -0.48 1.06
CA ARG A 19 -5.90 0.77 0.74
C ARG A 19 -7.16 0.53 -0.10
N SER A 20 -7.07 -0.26 -1.16
CA SER A 20 -8.24 -0.55 -2.03
C SER A 20 -9.35 -1.34 -1.31
N ALA A 21 -9.01 -2.19 -0.35
CA ALA A 21 -10.00 -2.80 0.55
C ALA A 21 -10.71 -1.73 1.40
N GLY A 22 -9.95 -0.76 1.94
CA GLY A 22 -10.49 0.40 2.64
C GLY A 22 -11.42 1.24 1.76
N ASP A 23 -11.03 1.52 0.53
CA ASP A 23 -11.83 2.28 -0.44
C ASP A 23 -13.17 1.58 -0.74
N THR A 24 -13.13 0.25 -0.93
CA THR A 24 -14.33 -0.57 -1.16
C THR A 24 -15.27 -0.51 0.05
N LEU A 25 -14.74 -0.62 1.27
CA LEU A 25 -15.53 -0.53 2.50
C LEU A 25 -16.06 0.89 2.74
N GLY A 26 -15.31 1.91 2.35
CA GLY A 26 -15.74 3.31 2.40
C GLY A 26 -16.92 3.56 1.45
N TRP A 27 -16.83 3.07 0.21
CA TRP A 27 -17.95 3.13 -0.73
C TRP A 27 -19.17 2.35 -0.23
N ASP A 28 -18.98 1.14 0.32
CA ASP A 28 -20.07 0.35 0.88
C ASP A 28 -20.76 1.06 2.07
N GLN A 29 -20.00 1.82 2.87
CA GLN A 29 -20.54 2.60 3.99
C GLN A 29 -21.60 3.60 3.52
N GLU A 30 -21.34 4.26 2.39
CA GLU A 30 -22.19 5.32 1.86
C GLU A 30 -23.34 4.79 0.98
N THR A 31 -23.29 3.52 0.57
CA THR A 31 -24.22 2.97 -0.44
C THR A 31 -25.13 1.87 0.08
N TYR A 32 -24.61 0.93 0.88
CA TYR A 32 -25.35 -0.27 1.26
C TYR A 32 -25.33 -0.59 2.77
N LEU A 33 -24.43 0.02 3.53
CA LEU A 33 -24.26 -0.31 4.94
C LEU A 33 -25.51 0.04 5.78
N PRO A 34 -26.08 -0.91 6.52
CA PRO A 34 -27.16 -0.62 7.46
C PRO A 34 -26.69 0.33 8.58
N PRO A 35 -27.52 1.29 9.05
CA PRO A 35 -27.11 2.26 10.07
C PRO A 35 -26.54 1.64 11.36
N ALA A 36 -27.08 0.49 11.78
CA ALA A 36 -26.62 -0.21 12.98
C ALA A 36 -25.17 -0.75 12.88
N ALA A 37 -24.61 -0.87 11.67
CA ALA A 37 -23.27 -1.39 11.42
C ALA A 37 -22.19 -0.28 11.35
N ALA A 38 -22.56 1.00 11.46
CA ALA A 38 -21.66 2.15 11.29
C ALA A 38 -20.44 2.08 12.22
N ALA A 39 -20.63 1.76 13.51
CA ALA A 39 -19.53 1.66 14.46
C ALA A 39 -18.54 0.54 14.09
N HIS A 40 -19.04 -0.62 13.62
CA HIS A 40 -18.17 -1.71 13.19
C HIS A 40 -17.39 -1.33 11.92
N ARG A 41 -18.04 -0.68 10.95
CA ARG A 41 -17.38 -0.18 9.74
C ARG A 41 -16.29 0.84 10.07
N ALA A 42 -16.55 1.77 10.98
CA ALA A 42 -15.54 2.75 11.42
C ALA A 42 -14.29 2.07 11.97
N ASN A 43 -14.46 1.01 12.78
CA ASN A 43 -13.33 0.22 13.30
C ASN A 43 -12.55 -0.50 12.19
N GLN A 44 -13.24 -1.08 11.20
CA GLN A 44 -12.60 -1.73 10.05
C GLN A 44 -11.75 -0.73 9.25
N LEU A 45 -12.33 0.43 8.91
CA LEU A 45 -11.65 1.48 8.16
C LEU A 45 -10.45 2.03 8.94
N SER A 46 -10.62 2.30 10.23
CA SER A 46 -9.52 2.76 11.09
C SER A 46 -8.39 1.73 11.15
N TRP A 47 -8.71 0.44 11.31
CA TRP A 47 -7.70 -0.60 11.38
C TRP A 47 -6.93 -0.73 10.06
N LEU A 48 -7.62 -0.74 8.91
CA LEU A 48 -6.99 -0.79 7.59
C LEU A 48 -6.09 0.44 7.35
N ALA A 49 -6.56 1.63 7.71
CA ALA A 49 -5.77 2.86 7.61
C ALA A 49 -4.49 2.78 8.47
N SER A 50 -4.59 2.29 9.71
CA SER A 50 -3.43 2.08 10.58
C SER A 50 -2.46 1.05 9.99
N ARG A 51 -2.94 -0.08 9.45
CA ARG A 51 -2.08 -1.10 8.83
C ARG A 51 -1.34 -0.55 7.61
N ALA A 52 -2.05 0.16 6.73
CA ALA A 52 -1.44 0.79 5.56
C ALA A 52 -0.36 1.79 5.98
N HIS A 53 -0.66 2.65 6.96
CA HIS A 53 0.29 3.61 7.47
C HIS A 53 1.54 2.94 8.08
N GLU A 54 1.36 1.98 8.97
CA GLU A 54 2.47 1.26 9.61
C GLU A 54 3.38 0.55 8.62
N LEU A 55 2.81 -0.07 7.57
CA LEU A 55 3.61 -0.67 6.51
C LEU A 55 4.44 0.38 5.77
N ALA A 56 3.81 1.49 5.37
CA ALA A 56 4.45 2.56 4.59
C ALA A 56 5.54 3.32 5.36
N VAL A 57 5.46 3.40 6.69
CA VAL A 57 6.46 4.07 7.54
C VAL A 57 7.40 3.11 8.27
N SER A 58 7.35 1.81 7.94
CA SER A 58 8.20 0.81 8.57
C SER A 58 9.66 0.94 8.16
N ASP A 59 10.58 0.55 9.04
CA ASP A 59 12.00 0.41 8.69
C ASP A 59 12.20 -0.55 7.51
N GLY A 60 11.35 -1.58 7.40
CA GLY A 60 11.38 -2.52 6.28
C GLY A 60 11.05 -1.86 4.94
N TRP A 61 10.09 -0.93 4.91
CA TRP A 61 9.81 -0.14 3.71
C TRP A 61 10.99 0.75 3.35
N LYS A 62 11.52 1.49 4.33
CA LYS A 62 12.67 2.37 4.14
C LYS A 62 13.87 1.61 3.57
N ASN A 63 14.28 0.52 4.22
CA ASN A 63 15.47 -0.24 3.82
C ASN A 63 15.32 -0.84 2.41
N ASP A 64 14.14 -1.34 2.06
CA ASP A 64 13.89 -1.90 0.74
C ASP A 64 13.85 -0.81 -0.35
N LEU A 65 13.36 0.38 -0.04
CA LEU A 65 13.37 1.53 -0.95
C LEU A 65 14.80 2.01 -1.19
N GLU A 66 15.57 2.26 -0.13
CA GLU A 66 16.99 2.67 -0.23
C GLU A 66 17.80 1.65 -1.03
N ALA A 67 17.62 0.34 -0.78
CA ALA A 67 18.30 -0.70 -1.54
C ALA A 67 17.89 -0.73 -3.02
N ALA A 68 16.63 -0.42 -3.33
CA ALA A 68 16.16 -0.35 -4.72
C ALA A 68 16.67 0.90 -5.45
N GLU A 69 16.79 2.03 -4.76
CA GLU A 69 17.40 3.26 -5.28
C GLU A 69 18.90 3.06 -5.56
N ASP A 70 19.63 2.44 -4.63
CA ASP A 70 21.06 2.12 -4.80
C ASP A 70 21.32 1.15 -5.97
N ALA A 71 20.37 0.24 -6.23
CA ALA A 71 20.44 -0.71 -7.32
C ALA A 71 19.92 -0.15 -8.66
N ASP A 72 19.31 1.04 -8.67
CA ASP A 72 18.76 1.62 -9.89
C ASP A 72 19.87 2.08 -10.83
N THR A 73 19.87 1.52 -12.04
CA THR A 73 20.83 1.86 -13.10
C THR A 73 20.29 2.95 -14.04
N GLY A 74 19.03 3.36 -13.87
CA GLY A 74 18.35 4.28 -14.77
C GLY A 74 18.01 3.68 -16.14
N SER A 75 18.17 2.37 -16.31
CA SER A 75 17.95 1.67 -17.58
C SER A 75 16.47 1.38 -17.86
N ASP A 76 15.62 1.34 -16.83
CA ASP A 76 14.17 1.21 -16.94
C ASP A 76 13.50 2.47 -16.38
N ALA A 77 13.09 3.36 -17.28
CA ALA A 77 12.43 4.63 -16.92
C ALA A 77 11.17 4.44 -16.06
N LYS A 78 10.44 3.32 -16.21
CA LYS A 78 9.25 3.04 -15.41
C LYS A 78 9.64 2.64 -13.99
N ALA A 79 10.64 1.79 -13.84
CA ALA A 79 11.15 1.41 -12.53
C ALA A 79 11.72 2.64 -11.79
N THR A 80 12.55 3.45 -12.46
CA THR A 80 13.09 4.70 -11.91
C THR A 80 12.01 5.68 -11.51
N ALA A 81 10.94 5.83 -12.30
CA ALA A 81 9.82 6.69 -11.94
C ALA A 81 9.10 6.20 -10.68
N ASN A 82 8.84 4.90 -10.57
CA ASN A 82 8.15 4.33 -9.41
C ASN A 82 8.91 4.52 -8.09
N LEU A 83 10.25 4.63 -8.12
CA LEU A 83 11.05 4.85 -6.90
C LEU A 83 10.93 6.30 -6.37
N ARG A 84 10.38 7.23 -7.16
CA ARG A 84 10.29 8.66 -6.82
C ARG A 84 8.88 9.13 -6.39
N GLU A 85 7.89 8.25 -6.48
CA GLU A 85 6.49 8.49 -6.10
C GLU A 85 6.22 8.01 -4.67
#